data_AF-A0A0K9HAG0-F1
#
_entry.id   AF-A0A0K9HAG0-F1
#
_cell.length_a   1.000
_cell.length_b   1.000
_cell.length_c   1.000
_cell.angle_alpha   90.00
_cell.angle_beta   90.00
_cell.angle_gamma   90.00
#
_symmetry.space_group_name_H-M   'P 1'
#
loop_
_entity.id
_entity.type
_entity.pdbx_description
1 polymer ?
#
loop_
_entity_poly.entity_id
_entity_poly.type
_entity_poly.pdbx_seq_one_letter_code
_entity_poly.pdbx_strand_id
1 'polypeptide(L)' 'MDNTHQDYKNFLEEQLQWCKERDSILEQIDEKLREMKQIAEYALEYELTSIEIDELNDQLNKLKREVHSLEKQLHSVIY' A
#
# COMPACT_ATOMS: atom_id res chain seq x y z
N MET A 1 6.19 41.05 -10.72
CA MET A 1 4.91 40.43 -10.29
C MET A 1 4.67 39.07 -10.95
N ASP A 2 5.31 38.76 -12.08
CA ASP A 2 5.15 37.47 -12.80
C ASP A 2 5.78 36.26 -12.07
N ASN A 3 6.93 36.48 -11.42
CA ASN A 3 7.66 35.41 -10.72
C ASN A 3 6.84 34.73 -9.60
N THR A 4 6.04 35.50 -8.87
CA THR A 4 5.25 34.99 -7.73
C THR A 4 4.13 34.05 -8.17
N HIS A 5 3.56 34.25 -9.37
CA HIS A 5 2.56 33.35 -9.92
C HIS A 5 3.18 32.05 -10.42
N GLN A 6 4.37 32.13 -11.02
CA GLN A 6 5.11 30.94 -11.46
C GLN A 6 5.59 30.10 -10.27
N ASP A 7 6.11 30.74 -9.22
CA ASP A 7 6.55 30.05 -8.00
C ASP A 7 5.37 29.37 -7.30
N TYR A 8 4.21 30.04 -7.21
CA TYR A 8 3.00 29.46 -6.65
C TYR A 8 2.48 28.27 -7.46
N LYS A 9 2.52 28.37 -8.80
CA LYS A 9 2.15 27.26 -9.67
C LYS A 9 3.07 26.05 -9.47
N ASN A 10 4.39 26.26 -9.45
CA ASN A 10 5.36 25.20 -9.24
C ASN A 10 5.13 24.50 -7.88
N PHE A 11 4.88 25.28 -6.82
CA PHE A 11 4.53 24.74 -5.51
C PHE A 11 3.28 23.86 -5.56
N LEU A 12 2.21 24.30 -6.23
CA LEU A 12 0.99 23.50 -6.37
C LEU A 12 1.21 22.21 -7.18
N GLU A 13 2.05 22.26 -8.21
CA GLU A 13 2.43 21.08 -9.00
C GLU A 13 3.20 20.06 -8.17
N GLU A 14 4.14 20.51 -7.33
CA GLU A 14 4.85 19.66 -6.37
C GLU A 14 3.91 19.01 -5.35
N GLN A 15 2.98 19.79 -4.77
CA GLN A 15 1.98 19.27 -3.84
C GLN A 15 1.06 18.24 -4.51
N LEU A 16 0.63 18.50 -5.75
CA LEU A 16 -0.18 17.56 -6.51
C LEU A 16 0.56 16.26 -6.79
N GLN A 17 1.84 16.35 -7.17
CA GLN A 17 2.67 15.18 -7.43
C GLN A 17 2.87 14.35 -6.15
N TRP A 18 3.14 15.03 -5.02
CA TRP A 18 3.23 14.39 -3.71
C TRP A 18 1.95 13.63 -3.32
N CYS A 19 0.76 14.23 -3.55
CA CYS A 19 -0.51 13.54 -3.31
C CYS A 19 -0.67 12.29 -4.18
N LYS A 20 -0.36 12.38 -5.49
CA LYS A 20 -0.48 11.26 -6.42
C LYS A 20 0.41 10.08 -6.03
N GLU A 21 1.64 10.36 -5.58
CA GLU A 21 2.57 9.31 -5.14
C GLU A 21 2.03 8.59 -3.90
N ARG A 22 1.45 9.33 -2.95
CA ARG A 22 0.83 8.75 -1.75
C ARG A 22 -0.42 7.93 -2.08
N ASP A 23 -1.27 8.44 -2.97
CA ASP A 23 -2.47 7.72 -3.42
C ASP A 23 -2.09 6.39 -4.08
N SER A 24 -1.04 6.37 -4.91
CA SER A 24 -0.55 5.14 -5.53
C SER A 24 0.00 4.12 -4.52
N ILE A 25 0.66 4.59 -3.45
CA ILE A 25 1.11 3.69 -2.37
C ILE A 25 -0.09 3.13 -1.61
N LEU A 26 -1.11 3.95 -1.32
CA LEU A 26 -2.32 3.52 -0.63
C LEU A 26 -3.11 2.49 -1.44
N GLU A 27 -3.20 2.66 -2.76
CA GLU A 27 -3.84 1.69 -3.66
C GLU A 27 -3.15 0.33 -3.60
N GLN A 28 -1.81 0.31 -3.64
CA GLN A 28 -1.04 -0.94 -3.49
C GLN A 28 -1.22 -1.59 -2.10
N ILE A 29 -1.41 -0.80 -1.04
CA ILE A 29 -1.74 -1.34 0.28
C ILE A 29 -3.13 -1.97 0.26
N ASP A 30 -4.13 -1.29 -0.30
CA ASP A 30 -5.51 -1.80 -0.39
C ASP A 30 -5.58 -3.13 -1.16
N GLU A 31 -4.89 -3.23 -2.29
CA GLU A 31 -4.78 -4.47 -3.08
C GLU A 31 -4.26 -5.63 -2.23
N LYS A 32 -3.15 -5.43 -1.51
CA LYS A 32 -2.54 -6.46 -0.66
C LYS A 32 -3.44 -6.85 0.51
N LEU A 33 -4.14 -5.89 1.12
CA LEU A 33 -5.09 -6.17 2.18
C LEU A 33 -6.30 -6.97 1.66
N ARG A 34 -6.76 -6.71 0.43
CA ARG A 34 -7.78 -7.53 -0.23
C ARG A 34 -7.30 -8.95 -0.48
N GLU A 35 -6.07 -9.14 -0.92
CA GLU A 35 -5.47 -10.49 -1.07
C GLU A 35 -5.41 -11.23 0.28
N MET A 36 -4.98 -10.55 1.35
CA MET A 36 -4.98 -11.14 2.70
C MET A 36 -6.39 -11.54 3.14
N LYS A 37 -7.39 -10.70 2.84
CA LYS A 37 -8.78 -11.01 3.12
C LYS A 37 -9.26 -12.25 2.36
N GLN A 38 -8.95 -12.36 1.08
CA GLN A 38 -9.30 -13.53 0.25
C GLN A 38 -8.71 -14.82 0.81
N ILE A 39 -7.46 -14.79 1.28
CA ILE A 39 -6.82 -15.95 1.94
C ILE A 39 -7.60 -16.34 3.21
N ALA A 40 -7.99 -15.37 4.03
CA ALA A 40 -8.74 -15.63 5.26
C ALA A 40 -10.14 -16.18 5.00
N GLU A 41 -10.83 -15.66 3.97
CA GLU A 41 -12.13 -16.16 3.53
C GLU A 41 -12.00 -17.59 3.00
N TYR A 42 -10.99 -17.87 2.17
CA TYR A 42 -10.71 -19.23 1.68
C TYR A 42 -10.43 -20.21 2.84
N ALA A 43 -9.61 -19.82 3.81
CA ALA A 43 -9.32 -20.68 4.96
C ALA A 43 -10.54 -20.94 5.86
N LEU A 44 -11.55 -20.07 5.82
CA LEU A 44 -12.80 -20.26 6.56
C LEU A 44 -13.77 -21.20 5.83
N GLU A 45 -13.80 -21.15 4.49
CA GLU A 45 -14.76 -21.89 3.68
C GLU A 45 -14.36 -23.37 3.45
N TYR A 46 -13.07 -23.69 3.52
CA TYR A 46 -12.55 -25.01 3.15
C TYR A 46 -11.92 -25.74 4.34
N GLU A 47 -12.09 -27.06 4.40
CA GLU A 47 -11.30 -27.90 5.30
C GLU A 47 -9.88 -28.05 4.73
N LEU A 48 -8.94 -27.35 5.35
CA LEU A 48 -7.54 -27.33 4.93
C LEU A 48 -6.71 -28.37 5.67
N THR A 49 -5.77 -28.97 4.94
CA THR A 49 -4.70 -29.77 5.54
C THR A 49 -3.67 -28.89 6.24
N SER A 50 -2.86 -29.48 7.12
CA SER A 50 -1.76 -28.75 7.77
C SER A 50 -0.79 -28.11 6.77
N ILE A 51 -0.55 -28.77 5.64
CA ILE A 51 0.37 -28.27 4.61
C ILE A 51 -0.21 -27.02 3.94
N GLU A 52 -1.49 -27.05 3.57
CA GLU A 52 -2.17 -25.88 2.99
C GLU A 52 -2.25 -24.72 3.97
N ILE A 53 -2.48 -25.00 5.26
CA ILE A 53 -2.44 -23.97 6.32
C ILE A 53 -1.07 -23.31 6.39
N ASP A 54 0.01 -24.08 6.35
CA ASP A 54 1.38 -23.54 6.38
C ASP A 54 1.66 -22.67 5.14
N GLU A 55 1.25 -23.12 3.96
CA GLU A 55 1.40 -22.36 2.70
C GLU A 55 0.61 -21.03 2.72
N LEU A 56 -0.63 -21.03 3.22
CA LEU A 56 -1.43 -19.80 3.36
C LEU A 56 -0.83 -18.85 4.39
N ASN A 57 -0.28 -19.37 5.49
CA ASN A 57 0.41 -18.57 6.49
C ASN A 57 1.68 -17.90 5.91
N ASP A 58 2.45 -18.61 5.08
CA ASP A 58 3.61 -18.05 4.41
C ASP A 58 3.22 -16.92 3.44
N GLN A 59 2.13 -17.08 2.71
CA GLN A 59 1.56 -16.04 1.85
C GLN A 59 1.12 -14.81 2.65
N LEU A 60 0.37 -15.00 3.74
CA LEU A 60 -0.03 -13.91 4.64
C LEU A 60 1.17 -13.17 5.22
N ASN A 61 2.20 -13.91 5.65
CA ASN A 61 3.42 -13.32 6.20
C ASN A 61 4.19 -12.51 5.15
N LYS A 62 4.20 -12.95 3.89
CA LYS A 62 4.76 -12.19 2.77
C LYS A 62 3.99 -10.89 2.54
N LEU A 63 2.66 -10.97 2.41
CA LEU A 63 1.80 -9.79 2.21
C LEU A 63 1.95 -8.78 3.36
N LYS A 64 1.99 -9.27 4.61
CA LYS A 64 2.24 -8.42 5.79
C LYS A 64 3.56 -7.65 5.70
N ARG A 65 4.65 -8.28 5.25
CA ARG A 65 5.94 -7.61 5.07
C ARG A 65 5.88 -6.56 3.97
N GLU A 66 5.18 -6.84 2.89
CA GLU A 66 5.00 -5.91 1.76
C GLU A 66 4.17 -4.68 2.17
N VAL A 67 3.04 -4.88 2.86
CA VAL A 67 2.24 -3.78 3.44
C VAL A 67 3.10 -2.94 4.36
N HIS A 68 3.86 -3.55 5.27
CA HIS A 68 4.72 -2.81 6.19
C HIS A 68 5.83 -2.00 5.47
N SER A 69 6.33 -2.50 4.34
CA SER A 69 7.28 -1.76 3.49
C SER A 69 6.63 -0.55 2.85
N LEU A 70 5.40 -0.69 2.35
CA LEU A 70 4.64 0.41 1.74
C LEU A 70 4.24 1.46 2.77
N GLU A 71 3.82 1.05 3.98
CA GLU A 71 3.55 1.98 5.10
C GLU A 71 4.78 2.81 5.46
N LYS A 72 5.96 2.19 5.46
CA LYS A 72 7.23 2.92 5.67
C LYS A 72 7.49 3.94 4.57
N GLN A 73 7.25 3.58 3.31
CA GLN A 73 7.41 4.52 2.19
C GLN A 73 6.42 5.69 2.32
N LEU A 74 5.16 5.42 2.67
CA LEU A 74 4.13 6.43 2.88
C LEU A 74 4.50 7.45 3.98
N HIS A 75 5.13 6.97 5.06
CA HIS A 75 5.53 7.81 6.20
C HIS A 75 6.93 8.43 6.06
N SER A 76 7.77 7.94 5.14
CA SER A 76 9.11 8.49 4.91
C SER A 76 9.12 9.85 4.20
N VAL A 77 7.99 10.30 3.64
CA VAL A 77 7.88 11.56 2.88
C VAL A 77 7.41 12.72 3.76
N ILE A 78 7.93 12.82 4.98
CA ILE A 78 7.75 13.98 5.87
C ILE A 78 9.10 14.69 5.97
N TYR A 79 9.23 15.83 5.29
CA TYR A 79 10.33 16.79 5.44
C TYR A 79 9.88 17.97 6.28
#